data_AF-A0A3M1EMV0-F1
#
_entry.id   AF-A0A3M1EMV0-F1
#
_cell.length_a   1.000
_cell.length_b   1.000
_cell.length_c   1.000
_cell.angle_alpha   90.00
_cell.angle_beta   90.00
_cell.angle_gamma   90.00
#
_symmetry.space_group_name_H-M   'P 1'
#
loop_
_entity.id
_entity.type
_entity.pdbx_description
1 polymer ?
#
loop_
_entity_poly.entity_id
_entity_poly.type
_entity_poly.pdbx_seq_one_letter_code
_entity_poly.pdbx_strand_id
1 'polypeptide(L)'
;ATLHHLHGFPYIPGSSVKGLLHHFAEMEWMAETMAKLPEPTSLGEEPPEILKEAIEAASLVWTLFGSLVVERAKLKNGSLLGPKGPRERLTPWKERIKEEKLHEQEPWQGVYADLVRLLDTNRGAALTCFDAVPTKAAIQAGMLECDILNPHYPEYYRKEGAGISPSDTENPTPIYFLAVKPGVTFEFRFKLRDDDIHNGTPKNWSREALLEQVEAWLARALSEWGIGGKTSAGYGYFDPPHPVGQKGTPPGARKAKGTDPAGRMERKPPATPAEEARAILPPGLAPSELAQRIDRAPEYPEAVQREIARLFRVHYSQEVKKWRKKKEKPNVAKRLAWVERFSEGGEHDA
;
A
#
# COMPACT_ATOMS: atom_id res chain seq x y z
N ALA A 1 -10.31 9.24 8.20
CA ALA A 1 -11.66 9.83 8.23
C ALA A 1 -11.71 10.85 9.35
N THR A 2 -12.46 11.93 9.16
CA THR A 2 -12.69 12.99 10.17
C THR A 2 -14.01 12.68 10.88
N LEU A 3 -14.15 13.01 12.17
CA LEU A 3 -15.43 12.85 12.86
C LEU A 3 -16.32 14.08 12.61
N HIS A 4 -17.59 13.83 12.27
CA HIS A 4 -18.58 14.88 12.10
C HIS A 4 -18.83 15.57 13.45
N HIS A 5 -18.60 16.88 13.51
CA HIS A 5 -18.55 17.64 14.76
C HIS A 5 -19.83 17.55 15.62
N LEU A 6 -21.02 17.44 15.01
CA LEU A 6 -22.29 17.31 15.76
C LEU A 6 -22.71 15.87 16.06
N HIS A 7 -22.35 14.93 15.18
CA HIS A 7 -22.97 13.60 15.16
C HIS A 7 -21.99 12.48 15.48
N GLY A 8 -20.69 12.79 15.53
CA GLY A 8 -19.64 11.85 15.90
C GLY A 8 -19.40 10.72 14.89
N PHE A 9 -20.08 10.70 13.74
CA PHE A 9 -19.82 9.70 12.70
C PHE A 9 -18.57 10.07 11.88
N PRO A 10 -17.75 9.09 11.46
CA PRO A 10 -16.63 9.33 10.56
C PRO A 10 -17.15 9.66 9.17
N TYR A 11 -16.59 10.70 8.54
CA TYR A 11 -16.81 11.05 7.14
C TYR A 11 -15.48 11.30 6.44
N ILE A 12 -15.49 11.28 5.11
CA ILE A 12 -14.34 11.61 4.28
C ILE A 12 -14.64 12.94 3.59
N PRO A 13 -13.84 14.01 3.82
CA PRO A 13 -14.08 15.29 3.21
C PRO A 13 -14.09 15.21 1.68
N GLY A 14 -15.02 15.91 1.03
CA GLY A 14 -15.12 15.97 -0.43
C GLY A 14 -13.85 16.52 -1.09
N SER A 15 -13.12 17.41 -0.40
CA SER A 15 -11.80 17.87 -0.83
C SER A 15 -10.75 16.76 -0.85
N SER A 16 -10.78 15.83 0.11
CA SER A 16 -9.91 14.65 0.12
C SER A 16 -10.24 13.70 -1.03
N VAL A 17 -11.54 13.47 -1.27
CA VAL A 17 -12.00 12.65 -2.41
C VAL A 17 -11.55 13.27 -3.73
N LYS A 18 -11.74 14.58 -3.90
CA LYS A 18 -11.31 15.31 -5.10
C LYS A 18 -9.80 15.28 -5.27
N GLY A 19 -9.04 15.45 -4.20
CA GLY A 19 -7.57 15.40 -4.23
C GLY A 19 -7.04 14.03 -4.65
N LEU A 20 -7.62 12.95 -4.10
CA LEU A 20 -7.30 11.58 -4.49
C LEU A 20 -7.58 11.35 -5.97
N LEU A 21 -8.80 11.69 -6.42
CA LEU A 21 -9.22 11.54 -7.81
C LEU A 21 -8.34 12.30 -8.78
N HIS A 22 -8.02 13.55 -8.46
CA HIS A 22 -7.17 14.40 -9.29
C HIS A 22 -5.77 13.80 -9.43
N HIS A 23 -5.17 13.37 -8.33
CA HIS A 23 -3.85 12.75 -8.34
C HIS A 23 -3.83 11.43 -9.11
N PHE A 24 -4.87 10.60 -8.94
CA PHE A 24 -5.02 9.34 -9.66
C PHE A 24 -5.17 9.57 -11.18
N ALA A 25 -5.99 10.54 -11.58
CA ALA A 25 -6.21 10.87 -12.99
C ALA A 25 -4.89 11.29 -13.68
N GLU A 26 -4.02 12.02 -13.00
CA GLU A 26 -2.76 12.44 -13.60
C GLU A 26 -1.67 11.37 -13.62
N MET A 27 -1.55 10.60 -12.54
CA MET A 27 -0.42 9.68 -12.39
C MET A 27 -0.71 8.29 -12.92
N GLU A 28 -1.96 7.84 -12.95
CA GLU A 28 -2.33 6.51 -13.43
C GLU A 28 -3.01 6.58 -14.79
N TRP A 29 -4.05 7.40 -14.92
CA TRP A 29 -4.81 7.47 -16.16
C TRP A 29 -4.00 8.09 -17.31
N MET A 30 -3.31 9.20 -17.06
CA MET A 30 -2.47 9.84 -18.07
C MET A 30 -1.08 9.22 -18.19
N ALA A 31 -0.68 8.29 -17.33
CA ALA A 31 0.70 7.82 -17.24
C ALA A 31 1.20 7.23 -18.56
N GLU A 32 0.41 6.38 -19.20
CA GLU A 32 0.80 5.72 -20.45
C GLU A 32 0.96 6.74 -21.59
N THR A 33 -0.03 7.60 -21.79
CA THR A 33 -0.01 8.66 -22.80
C THR A 33 1.18 9.59 -22.59
N MET A 34 1.40 10.00 -21.35
CA MET A 34 2.49 10.90 -20.97
C MET A 34 3.87 10.24 -21.08
N ALA A 35 3.97 8.94 -20.82
CA ALA A 35 5.22 8.19 -20.97
C ALA A 35 5.65 8.05 -22.44
N LYS A 36 4.69 7.93 -23.36
CA LYS A 36 4.93 7.84 -24.81
C LYS A 36 5.29 9.17 -25.45
N LEU A 37 4.96 10.31 -24.82
CA LEU A 37 5.27 11.65 -25.33
C LEU A 37 6.80 11.88 -25.29
N PRO A 38 7.48 12.05 -26.44
CA PRO A 38 8.91 12.32 -26.47
C PRO A 38 9.22 13.76 -26.05
N GLU A 39 10.50 14.01 -25.72
CA GLU A 39 11.00 15.37 -25.53
C GLU A 39 11.07 16.09 -26.90
N PRO A 40 10.67 17.37 -26.98
CA PRO A 40 10.63 18.11 -28.24
C PRO A 40 12.01 18.63 -28.64
N THR A 41 12.74 17.84 -29.44
CA THR A 41 14.07 18.19 -29.95
C THR A 41 14.02 19.11 -31.16
N SER A 42 13.28 18.73 -32.20
CA SER A 42 13.04 19.52 -33.41
C SER A 42 11.58 19.36 -33.83
N LEU A 43 10.88 20.47 -34.06
CA LEU A 43 9.48 20.44 -34.50
C LEU A 43 9.40 20.34 -36.02
N GLY A 44 8.51 19.46 -36.50
CA GLY A 44 8.18 19.35 -37.92
C GLY A 44 7.14 20.39 -38.34
N GLU A 45 6.74 20.34 -39.62
CA GLU A 45 5.67 21.19 -40.15
C GLU A 45 4.32 20.94 -39.43
N GLU A 46 4.07 19.70 -39.01
CA GLU A 46 2.83 19.31 -38.31
C GLU A 46 3.08 18.82 -36.87
N PRO A 47 2.15 19.13 -35.93
CA PRO A 47 2.16 18.59 -34.58
C PRO A 47 1.95 17.07 -34.60
N PRO A 48 2.81 16.30 -33.90
CA PRO A 48 2.70 14.85 -33.88
C PRO A 48 1.43 14.41 -33.14
N GLU A 49 0.82 13.33 -33.60
CA GLU A 49 -0.46 12.88 -33.07
C GLU A 49 -0.41 12.55 -31.57
N ILE A 50 0.71 12.01 -31.10
CA ILE A 50 0.96 11.74 -29.68
C ILE A 50 0.88 12.99 -28.80
N LEU A 51 1.25 14.17 -29.32
CA LEU A 51 1.11 15.44 -28.60
C LEU A 51 -0.36 15.85 -28.51
N LYS A 52 -1.13 15.67 -29.59
CA LYS A 52 -2.56 15.98 -29.60
C LYS A 52 -3.31 15.07 -28.62
N GLU A 53 -3.04 13.77 -28.64
CA GLU A 53 -3.59 12.80 -27.67
C GLU A 53 -3.24 13.20 -26.22
N ALA A 54 -2.00 13.61 -25.97
CA ALA A 54 -1.58 14.07 -24.65
C ALA A 54 -2.30 15.34 -24.19
N ILE A 55 -2.52 16.30 -25.11
CA ILE A 55 -3.27 17.54 -24.86
C ILE A 55 -4.76 17.25 -24.61
N GLU A 56 -5.35 16.32 -25.35
CA GLU A 56 -6.75 15.90 -25.15
C GLU A 56 -6.94 15.25 -23.77
N ALA A 57 -6.05 14.32 -23.40
CA ALA A 57 -6.07 13.70 -22.08
C ALA A 57 -5.87 14.73 -20.96
N ALA A 58 -4.94 15.67 -21.13
CA ALA A 58 -4.72 16.76 -20.18
C ALA A 58 -5.92 17.72 -20.10
N SER A 59 -6.59 17.99 -21.23
CA SER A 59 -7.78 18.83 -21.27
C SER A 59 -8.96 18.22 -20.53
N LEU A 60 -9.11 16.89 -20.57
CA LEU A 60 -10.11 16.18 -19.78
C LEU A 60 -9.89 16.39 -18.27
N VAL A 61 -8.67 16.15 -17.80
CA VAL A 61 -8.30 16.30 -16.38
C VAL A 61 -8.41 17.76 -15.94
N TRP A 62 -7.84 18.68 -16.71
CA TRP A 62 -7.94 20.12 -16.44
C TRP A 62 -9.39 20.61 -16.41
N THR A 63 -10.27 20.06 -17.26
CA THR A 63 -11.70 20.37 -17.25
C THR A 63 -12.37 19.94 -15.96
N LEU A 64 -12.13 18.71 -15.54
CA LEU A 64 -12.73 18.13 -14.34
C LEU A 64 -12.22 18.81 -13.06
N PHE A 65 -10.92 19.09 -12.97
CA PHE A 65 -10.27 19.52 -11.72
C PHE A 65 -9.88 21.00 -11.68
N GLY A 66 -9.89 21.69 -12.83
CA GLY A 66 -9.63 23.13 -12.97
C GLY A 66 -8.15 23.51 -13.12
N SER A 67 -7.26 22.54 -13.04
CA SER A 67 -5.80 22.69 -13.09
C SER A 67 -5.16 21.35 -13.41
N LEU A 68 -3.87 21.35 -13.74
CA LEU A 68 -3.02 20.16 -13.62
C LEU A 68 -2.18 20.28 -12.33
N VAL A 69 -2.03 19.20 -11.55
CA VAL A 69 -1.32 19.19 -10.26
C VAL A 69 0.13 19.64 -10.43
N VAL A 70 0.57 20.38 -9.42
CA VAL A 70 1.84 21.10 -9.39
C VAL A 70 2.88 20.31 -8.59
N GLU A 71 4.01 20.06 -9.28
CA GLU A 71 5.36 19.74 -8.79
C GLU A 71 5.56 18.51 -7.90
N ARG A 72 6.53 17.69 -8.32
CA ARG A 72 7.07 16.58 -7.55
C ARG A 72 7.69 17.07 -6.24
N ALA A 73 7.61 16.23 -5.22
CA ALA A 73 8.32 16.48 -3.96
C ALA A 73 9.83 16.60 -4.22
N LYS A 74 10.44 17.69 -3.76
CA LYS A 74 11.89 17.89 -3.77
C LYS A 74 12.51 17.12 -2.61
N LEU A 75 13.45 16.22 -2.92
CA LEU A 75 14.30 15.56 -1.95
C LEU A 75 15.33 16.54 -1.37
N LYS A 76 15.93 16.19 -0.22
CA LYS A 76 16.92 17.04 0.47
C LYS A 76 18.16 17.35 -0.39
N ASN A 77 18.47 16.50 -1.37
CA ASN A 77 19.55 16.68 -2.34
C ASN A 77 19.12 17.52 -3.58
N GLY A 78 17.90 18.07 -3.59
CA GLY A 78 17.35 18.86 -4.70
C GLY A 78 16.75 18.04 -5.84
N SER A 79 16.87 16.71 -5.85
CA SER A 79 16.25 15.89 -6.90
C SER A 79 14.74 15.74 -6.66
N LEU A 80 13.98 15.57 -7.74
CA LEU A 80 12.53 15.42 -7.69
C LEU A 80 12.15 13.94 -7.57
N LEU A 81 11.27 13.61 -6.63
CA LEU A 81 10.80 12.25 -6.37
C LEU A 81 9.68 11.85 -7.33
N GLY A 82 9.79 10.68 -7.95
CA GLY A 82 8.74 10.11 -8.81
C GLY A 82 8.83 10.51 -10.29
N PRO A 83 7.96 9.95 -11.14
CA PRO A 83 7.94 10.24 -12.58
C PRO A 83 7.44 11.66 -12.86
N LYS A 84 7.93 12.29 -13.95
CA LYS A 84 7.44 13.61 -14.42
C LYS A 84 5.93 13.55 -14.65
N GLY A 85 5.19 14.49 -14.06
CA GLY A 85 3.75 14.62 -14.27
C GLY A 85 3.39 15.29 -15.60
N PRO A 86 2.09 15.39 -15.93
CA PRO A 86 1.59 16.00 -17.16
C PRO A 86 2.16 17.39 -17.45
N ARG A 87 2.13 18.28 -16.44
CA ARG A 87 2.64 19.65 -16.56
C ARG A 87 4.13 19.68 -16.95
N GLU A 88 4.96 18.88 -16.28
CA GLU A 88 6.42 18.80 -16.54
C GLU A 88 6.73 18.26 -17.94
N ARG A 89 5.86 17.42 -18.51
CA ARG A 89 6.04 16.84 -19.85
C ARG A 89 5.54 17.74 -20.97
N LEU A 90 4.48 18.53 -20.71
CA LEU A 90 3.92 19.45 -21.70
C LEU A 90 4.64 20.82 -21.74
N THR A 91 5.31 21.21 -20.65
CA THR A 91 6.02 22.50 -20.58
C THR A 91 7.12 22.65 -21.65
N PRO A 92 8.01 21.67 -21.86
CA PRO A 92 9.02 21.74 -22.90
C PRO A 92 8.43 21.94 -24.30
N TRP A 93 7.26 21.35 -24.58
CA TRP A 93 6.57 21.52 -25.87
C TRP A 93 6.11 22.96 -26.07
N LYS A 94 5.48 23.55 -25.04
CA LYS A 94 5.06 24.96 -25.07
C LYS A 94 6.26 25.88 -25.31
N GLU A 95 7.37 25.64 -24.62
CA GLU A 95 8.59 26.45 -24.74
C GLU A 95 9.20 26.33 -26.14
N ARG A 96 9.38 25.11 -26.66
CA ARG A 96 9.95 24.87 -27.98
C ARG A 96 9.12 25.51 -29.11
N ILE A 97 7.79 25.38 -29.08
CA ILE A 97 6.88 26.00 -30.08
C ILE A 97 7.05 27.53 -30.09
N LYS A 98 7.26 28.13 -28.91
CA LYS A 98 7.50 29.57 -28.78
C LYS A 98 8.87 29.96 -29.34
N GLU A 99 9.91 29.21 -29.00
CA GLU A 99 11.29 29.44 -29.45
C GLU A 99 11.42 29.37 -30.97
N GLU A 100 10.79 28.38 -31.61
CA GLU A 100 10.77 28.22 -33.07
C GLU A 100 9.78 29.15 -33.78
N LYS A 101 9.07 30.02 -33.05
CA LYS A 101 8.06 30.97 -33.58
C LYS A 101 6.94 30.30 -34.38
N LEU A 102 6.59 29.06 -34.02
CA LEU A 102 5.51 28.31 -34.66
C LEU A 102 4.13 28.67 -34.10
N HIS A 103 4.05 29.28 -32.91
CA HIS A 103 2.78 29.67 -32.27
C HIS A 103 1.92 30.67 -33.07
N GLU A 104 2.46 31.34 -34.07
CA GLU A 104 1.73 32.26 -34.96
C GLU A 104 1.32 31.60 -36.29
N GLN A 105 1.68 30.33 -36.49
CA GLN A 105 1.52 29.61 -37.76
C GLN A 105 0.55 28.44 -37.57
N GLU A 106 -0.37 28.26 -38.51
CA GLU A 106 -1.18 27.05 -38.57
C GLU A 106 -0.31 25.86 -39.00
N PRO A 107 -0.47 24.66 -38.40
CA PRO A 107 -1.48 24.27 -37.39
C PRO A 107 -1.04 24.44 -35.92
N TRP A 108 0.16 24.96 -35.67
CA TRP A 108 0.77 25.07 -34.34
C TRP A 108 0.12 26.13 -33.44
N GLN A 109 -0.55 27.13 -34.03
CA GLN A 109 -1.27 28.17 -33.31
C GLN A 109 -2.32 27.60 -32.35
N GLY A 110 -3.14 26.65 -32.81
CA GLY A 110 -4.16 26.00 -31.98
C GLY A 110 -3.56 25.16 -30.84
N VAL A 111 -2.54 24.36 -31.17
CA VAL A 111 -1.81 23.54 -30.19
C VAL A 111 -1.16 24.40 -29.10
N TYR A 112 -0.54 25.51 -29.49
CA TYR A 112 0.06 26.44 -28.54
C TYR A 112 -0.99 27.07 -27.62
N ALA A 113 -2.13 27.49 -28.17
CA ALA A 113 -3.22 28.05 -27.38
C ALA A 113 -3.76 27.05 -26.34
N ASP A 114 -3.89 25.78 -26.71
CA ASP A 114 -4.27 24.71 -25.78
C ASP A 114 -3.22 24.50 -24.69
N LEU A 115 -1.93 24.47 -25.04
CA LEU A 115 -0.85 24.35 -24.06
C LEU A 115 -0.81 25.54 -23.09
N VAL A 116 -0.99 26.77 -23.58
CA VAL A 116 -1.09 27.96 -22.72
C VAL A 116 -2.29 27.87 -21.80
N ARG A 117 -3.46 27.44 -22.30
CA ARG A 117 -4.66 27.23 -21.48
C ARG A 117 -4.40 26.20 -20.38
N LEU A 118 -3.80 25.06 -20.71
CA LEU A 118 -3.54 23.98 -19.76
C LEU A 118 -2.46 24.33 -18.72
N LEU A 119 -1.43 25.07 -19.12
CA LEU A 119 -0.23 25.30 -18.31
C LEU A 119 -0.21 26.65 -17.61
N ASP A 120 -0.86 27.67 -18.14
CA ASP A 120 -0.73 29.04 -17.64
C ASP A 120 -2.04 29.59 -17.05
N THR A 121 -3.14 28.82 -17.13
CA THR A 121 -4.43 29.21 -16.58
C THR A 121 -4.98 28.18 -15.60
N ASN A 122 -5.68 28.67 -14.58
CA ASN A 122 -6.48 27.88 -13.66
C ASN A 122 -7.93 28.34 -13.75
N ARG A 123 -8.87 27.41 -13.59
CA ARG A 123 -10.31 27.72 -13.57
C ARG A 123 -11.02 27.01 -12.42
N GLY A 124 -12.29 27.35 -12.23
CA GLY A 124 -13.19 26.54 -11.41
C GLY A 124 -13.34 25.14 -12.00
N ALA A 125 -13.11 24.12 -11.18
CA ALA A 125 -13.29 22.72 -11.56
C ALA A 125 -14.73 22.40 -11.96
N ALA A 126 -14.95 21.65 -13.05
CA ALA A 126 -16.29 21.19 -13.42
C ALA A 126 -16.83 20.15 -12.42
N LEU A 127 -15.94 19.34 -11.83
CA LEU A 127 -16.28 18.29 -10.87
C LEU A 127 -16.36 18.84 -9.44
N THR A 128 -17.51 18.64 -8.82
CA THR A 128 -17.72 18.85 -7.38
C THR A 128 -17.84 17.49 -6.69
N CYS A 129 -16.94 17.19 -5.77
CA CYS A 129 -17.03 16.02 -4.88
C CYS A 129 -17.64 16.46 -3.54
N PHE A 130 -18.66 15.76 -3.09
CA PHE A 130 -19.25 15.95 -1.77
C PHE A 130 -18.54 15.08 -0.73
N ASP A 131 -18.81 15.36 0.54
CA ASP A 131 -18.35 14.53 1.64
C ASP A 131 -18.90 13.10 1.50
N ALA A 132 -18.01 12.12 1.61
CA ALA A 132 -18.42 10.72 1.63
C ALA A 132 -18.84 10.35 3.05
N VAL A 133 -20.05 9.80 3.18
CA VAL A 133 -20.69 9.52 4.48
C VAL A 133 -21.06 8.05 4.59
N PRO A 134 -21.01 7.46 5.79
CA PRO A 134 -21.41 6.08 6.00
C PRO A 134 -22.93 5.94 5.80
N THR A 135 -23.36 4.78 5.30
CA THR A 135 -24.79 4.49 5.17
C THR A 135 -25.49 4.49 6.53
N LYS A 136 -26.79 4.78 6.56
CA LYS A 136 -27.60 4.74 7.79
C LYS A 136 -27.46 3.42 8.54
N ALA A 137 -27.46 2.30 7.82
CA ALA A 137 -27.30 0.96 8.39
C ALA A 137 -25.93 0.81 9.07
N ALA A 138 -24.85 1.31 8.46
CA ALA A 138 -23.52 1.28 9.04
C ALA A 138 -23.40 2.11 10.32
N ILE A 139 -24.01 3.30 10.35
CA ILE A 139 -24.05 4.15 11.55
C ILE A 139 -24.74 3.41 12.70
N GLN A 140 -25.89 2.78 12.44
CA GLN A 140 -26.66 2.03 13.44
C GLN A 140 -25.94 0.77 13.95
N ALA A 141 -25.14 0.11 13.10
CA ALA A 141 -24.40 -1.10 13.45
C ALA A 141 -23.15 -0.86 14.30
N GLY A 142 -22.72 0.40 14.48
CA GLY A 142 -21.50 0.73 15.22
C GLY A 142 -20.23 0.44 14.42
N MET A 143 -19.72 1.48 13.77
CA MET A 143 -18.64 1.40 12.78
C MET A 143 -17.22 1.62 13.32
N LEU A 144 -17.05 2.01 14.59
CA LEU A 144 -15.75 2.36 15.15
C LEU A 144 -15.19 1.23 16.03
N GLU A 145 -13.88 1.04 15.98
CA GLU A 145 -13.12 0.20 16.90
C GLU A 145 -11.86 0.91 17.37
N CYS A 146 -11.34 0.52 18.53
CA CYS A 146 -10.08 1.04 19.03
C CYS A 146 -8.93 0.18 18.49
N ASP A 147 -7.91 0.84 17.95
CA ASP A 147 -6.71 0.21 17.42
C ASP A 147 -5.46 0.87 18.01
N ILE A 148 -4.30 0.25 17.85
CA ILE A 148 -3.04 0.65 18.49
C ILE A 148 -1.94 0.81 17.44
N LEU A 149 -1.25 1.94 17.47
CA LEU A 149 -0.02 2.16 16.71
C LEU A 149 1.16 2.23 17.69
N ASN A 150 2.19 1.42 17.45
CA ASN A 150 3.43 1.44 18.24
C ASN A 150 4.59 1.94 17.35
N PRO A 151 4.94 3.25 17.35
CA PRO A 151 6.12 3.74 16.66
C PRO A 151 7.39 3.09 17.23
N HIS A 152 8.25 2.57 16.35
CA HIS A 152 9.51 1.94 16.74
C HIS A 152 10.64 2.94 17.01
N TYR A 153 10.61 4.13 16.39
CA TYR A 153 11.65 5.17 16.54
C TYR A 153 11.03 6.53 16.89
N PRO A 154 10.33 6.67 18.02
CA PRO A 154 9.58 7.88 18.34
C PRO A 154 10.46 9.13 18.51
N GLU A 155 11.74 9.01 18.91
CA GLU A 155 12.66 10.15 18.98
C GLU A 155 13.18 10.57 17.59
N TYR A 156 13.46 9.60 16.70
CA TYR A 156 13.86 9.87 15.31
C TYR A 156 12.82 10.73 14.59
N TYR A 157 11.54 10.37 14.68
CA TYR A 157 10.46 11.12 14.04
C TYR A 157 10.12 12.45 14.74
N ARG A 158 10.39 12.59 16.05
CA ARG A 158 10.12 13.85 16.79
C ARG A 158 11.21 14.91 16.60
N LYS A 159 12.46 14.49 16.44
CA LYS A 159 13.63 15.37 16.33
C LYS A 159 14.27 15.32 14.95
N GLU A 160 13.42 15.35 13.92
CA GLU A 160 13.87 15.33 12.54
C GLU A 160 14.84 16.50 12.30
N GLY A 161 16.09 16.22 11.92
CA GLY A 161 17.15 17.22 11.74
C GLY A 161 18.17 17.35 12.88
N ALA A 162 18.01 16.65 14.00
CA ALA A 162 18.95 16.69 15.14
C ALA A 162 20.15 15.71 15.02
N GLY A 163 20.32 15.03 13.88
CA GLY A 163 21.41 14.05 13.68
C GLY A 163 21.24 12.72 14.43
N ILE A 164 20.03 12.41 14.91
CA ILE A 164 19.71 11.16 15.59
C ILE A 164 19.38 10.10 14.52
N SER A 165 20.13 9.00 14.52
CA SER A 165 19.85 7.84 13.67
C SER A 165 18.78 6.95 14.32
N PRO A 166 17.91 6.28 13.54
CA PRO A 166 16.95 5.33 14.09
C PRO A 166 17.72 4.16 14.75
N SER A 167 17.38 3.84 16.00
CA SER A 167 18.01 2.76 16.78
C SER A 167 16.96 1.87 17.42
N ASP A 168 17.11 0.54 17.31
CA ASP A 168 16.17 -0.47 17.85
C ASP A 168 16.17 -0.60 19.38
N THR A 169 16.69 0.40 20.08
CA THR A 169 16.84 0.44 21.54
C THR A 169 15.74 1.25 22.22
N GLU A 170 14.87 1.89 21.45
CA GLU A 170 13.77 2.70 21.97
C GLU A 170 12.58 1.83 22.40
N ASN A 171 11.93 2.21 23.51
CA ASN A 171 10.71 1.54 23.96
C ASN A 171 9.52 1.98 23.09
N PRO A 172 8.70 1.05 22.59
CA PRO A 172 7.51 1.41 21.83
C PRO A 172 6.53 2.17 22.73
N THR A 173 5.98 3.27 22.23
CA THR A 173 4.94 4.04 22.92
C THR A 173 3.58 3.72 22.29
N PRO A 174 2.67 2.98 22.96
CA PRO A 174 1.38 2.65 22.39
C PRO A 174 0.49 3.88 22.21
N ILE A 175 0.05 4.10 20.98
CA ILE A 175 -0.87 5.19 20.61
C ILE A 175 -2.21 4.57 20.20
N TYR A 176 -3.20 4.69 21.09
CA TYR A 176 -4.57 4.27 20.82
C TYR A 176 -5.28 5.27 19.91
N PHE A 177 -6.01 4.78 18.91
CA PHE A 177 -6.81 5.61 18.02
C PHE A 177 -8.09 4.88 17.58
N LEU A 178 -9.08 5.65 17.12
CA LEU A 178 -10.31 5.08 16.57
C LEU A 178 -10.13 4.78 15.08
N ALA A 179 -10.39 3.54 14.71
CA ALA A 179 -10.45 3.07 13.33
C ALA A 179 -11.89 2.77 12.92
N VAL A 180 -12.18 2.90 11.62
CA VAL A 180 -13.44 2.41 11.06
C VAL A 180 -13.28 0.92 10.76
N LYS A 181 -14.21 0.11 11.23
CA LYS A 181 -14.22 -1.35 11.04
C LYS A 181 -14.25 -1.72 9.55
N PRO A 182 -13.63 -2.84 9.15
CA PRO A 182 -13.86 -3.43 7.83
C PRO A 182 -15.36 -3.75 7.60
N GLY A 183 -15.80 -3.65 6.34
CA GLY A 183 -17.18 -3.94 5.94
C GLY A 183 -18.17 -2.79 6.12
N VAL A 184 -17.70 -1.60 6.50
CA VAL A 184 -18.53 -0.39 6.58
C VAL A 184 -18.72 0.22 5.19
N THR A 185 -19.98 0.38 4.78
CA THR A 185 -20.33 1.00 3.49
C THR A 185 -20.39 2.53 3.59
N PHE A 186 -19.67 3.20 2.69
CA PHE A 186 -19.72 4.65 2.48
C PHE A 186 -20.39 4.99 1.16
N GLU A 187 -21.10 6.11 1.14
CA GLU A 187 -21.71 6.71 -0.03
C GLU A 187 -20.84 7.87 -0.52
N PHE A 188 -20.31 7.74 -1.73
CA PHE A 188 -19.59 8.80 -2.42
C PHE A 188 -20.54 9.49 -3.39
N ARG A 189 -20.58 10.83 -3.35
CA ARG A 189 -21.42 11.64 -4.23
C ARG A 189 -20.57 12.68 -4.93
N PHE A 190 -20.80 12.85 -6.23
CA PHE A 190 -20.18 13.89 -7.02
C PHE A 190 -21.15 14.40 -8.09
N LYS A 191 -20.92 15.62 -8.58
CA LYS A 191 -21.69 16.23 -9.65
C LYS A 191 -20.78 16.96 -10.64
N LEU A 192 -21.19 17.02 -11.89
CA LEU A 192 -20.61 17.90 -12.89
C LEU A 192 -21.45 19.17 -13.02
N ARG A 193 -20.79 20.32 -13.19
CA ARG A 193 -21.45 21.59 -13.53
C ARG A 193 -21.64 21.66 -15.04
N ASP A 194 -22.86 21.97 -15.48
CA ASP A 194 -23.25 21.90 -16.90
C ASP A 194 -22.52 22.94 -17.77
N ASP A 195 -22.35 24.16 -17.26
CA ASP A 195 -21.72 25.27 -17.99
C ASP A 195 -20.23 25.03 -18.30
N ASP A 196 -19.55 24.17 -17.53
CA ASP A 196 -18.10 23.96 -17.62
C ASP A 196 -17.68 22.83 -18.57
N ILE A 197 -18.63 21.97 -18.97
CA ILE A 197 -18.40 20.84 -19.89
C ILE A 197 -18.24 21.37 -21.33
N HIS A 198 -18.95 22.44 -21.71
CA HIS A 198 -18.94 22.93 -23.09
C HIS A 198 -17.68 23.73 -23.48
N ASN A 199 -16.89 24.23 -22.52
CA ASN A 199 -15.75 25.13 -22.77
C ASN A 199 -14.36 24.48 -22.58
N GLY A 200 -14.26 23.16 -22.39
CA GLY A 200 -12.95 22.51 -22.16
C GLY A 200 -12.89 21.00 -22.37
N THR A 201 -14.03 20.33 -22.50
CA THR A 201 -14.06 18.87 -22.73
C THR A 201 -13.74 18.56 -24.19
N PRO A 202 -12.89 17.55 -24.49
CA PRO A 202 -12.73 17.09 -25.86
C PRO A 202 -14.08 16.68 -26.47
N LYS A 203 -14.27 16.93 -27.78
CA LYS A 203 -15.57 16.84 -28.48
C LYS A 203 -16.25 15.47 -28.40
N ASN A 204 -15.51 14.42 -28.07
CA ASN A 204 -15.95 13.02 -28.02
C ASN A 204 -16.47 12.56 -26.64
N TRP A 205 -16.49 13.42 -25.63
CA TRP A 205 -16.96 13.04 -24.29
C TRP A 205 -18.38 13.56 -24.02
N SER A 206 -19.31 12.63 -23.76
CA SER A 206 -20.61 12.96 -23.20
C SER A 206 -20.53 13.15 -21.68
N ARG A 207 -21.54 13.79 -21.10
CA ARG A 207 -21.65 13.97 -19.64
C ARG A 207 -21.70 12.63 -18.91
N GLU A 208 -22.39 11.66 -19.50
CA GLU A 208 -22.53 10.30 -18.97
C GLU A 208 -21.18 9.60 -18.97
N ALA A 209 -20.43 9.67 -20.08
CA ALA A 209 -19.10 9.08 -20.19
C ALA A 209 -18.11 9.70 -19.18
N LEU A 210 -18.21 11.02 -18.93
CA LEU A 210 -17.41 11.68 -17.90
C LEU A 210 -17.72 11.17 -16.49
N LEU A 211 -19.00 11.01 -16.16
CA LEU A 211 -19.41 10.50 -14.86
C LEU A 211 -18.97 9.05 -14.66
N GLU A 212 -19.13 8.20 -15.67
CA GLU A 212 -18.65 6.82 -15.67
C GLU A 212 -17.12 6.76 -15.48
N GLN A 213 -16.39 7.63 -16.17
CA GLN A 213 -14.93 7.69 -16.04
C GLN A 213 -14.48 8.14 -14.65
N VAL A 214 -15.16 9.13 -14.07
CA VAL A 214 -14.90 9.59 -12.68
C VAL A 214 -15.23 8.49 -11.68
N GLU A 215 -16.32 7.74 -11.87
CA GLU A 215 -16.67 6.60 -11.02
C GLU A 215 -15.60 5.52 -11.11
N ALA A 216 -15.14 5.17 -12.32
CA ALA A 216 -14.08 4.19 -12.54
C ALA A 216 -12.75 4.61 -11.90
N TRP A 217 -12.36 5.88 -12.03
CA TRP A 217 -11.18 6.41 -11.34
C TRP A 217 -11.33 6.36 -9.83
N LEU A 218 -12.49 6.75 -9.29
CA LEU A 218 -12.72 6.75 -7.85
C LEU A 218 -12.64 5.32 -7.28
N ALA A 219 -13.30 4.37 -7.94
CA ALA A 219 -13.29 2.96 -7.55
C ALA A 219 -11.86 2.41 -7.48
N ARG A 220 -11.08 2.64 -8.54
CA ARG A 220 -9.69 2.20 -8.60
C ARG A 220 -8.82 2.90 -7.54
N ALA A 221 -8.88 4.22 -7.46
CA ALA A 221 -8.09 4.99 -6.52
C ALA A 221 -8.36 4.58 -5.06
N LEU A 222 -9.62 4.41 -4.67
CA LEU A 222 -9.97 3.95 -3.33
C LEU A 222 -9.48 2.52 -3.02
N SER A 223 -9.44 1.65 -4.04
CA SER A 223 -9.02 0.26 -3.89
C SER A 223 -7.51 0.03 -3.98
N GLU A 224 -6.80 0.87 -4.74
CA GLU A 224 -5.37 0.72 -5.04
C GLU A 224 -4.50 1.65 -4.18
N TRP A 225 -4.97 2.86 -3.90
CA TRP A 225 -4.19 3.89 -3.20
C TRP A 225 -4.70 4.14 -1.77
N GLY A 226 -6.00 3.93 -1.55
CA GLY A 226 -6.66 4.21 -0.29
C GLY A 226 -6.82 5.71 -0.02
N ILE A 227 -7.60 6.04 1.00
CA ILE A 227 -7.90 7.42 1.40
C ILE A 227 -7.88 7.60 2.92
N GLY A 228 -7.34 8.73 3.35
CA GLY A 228 -7.23 9.08 4.77
C GLY A 228 -5.82 8.90 5.31
N GLY A 229 -5.72 8.76 6.63
CA GLY A 229 -4.43 8.61 7.30
C GLY A 229 -3.97 7.16 7.31
N LYS A 230 -2.64 6.98 7.41
CA LYS A 230 -2.00 5.66 7.61
C LYS A 230 -2.26 4.66 6.48
N THR A 231 -2.44 5.13 5.24
CA THR A 231 -2.58 4.25 4.06
C THR A 231 -1.38 3.33 3.87
N SER A 232 -0.16 3.80 4.13
CA SER A 232 1.06 2.96 4.11
C SER A 232 1.04 1.81 5.13
N ALA A 233 0.21 1.89 6.18
CA ALA A 233 0.01 0.82 7.15
C ALA A 233 -1.23 -0.05 6.84
N GLY A 234 -1.87 0.15 5.69
CA GLY A 234 -3.01 -0.66 5.22
C GLY A 234 -4.40 -0.09 5.54
N TYR A 235 -4.51 1.12 6.09
CA TYR A 235 -5.81 1.74 6.38
C TYR A 235 -6.39 2.48 5.19
N GLY A 236 -7.72 2.62 5.15
CA GLY A 236 -8.39 3.54 4.22
C GLY A 236 -8.64 2.98 2.82
N TYR A 237 -8.48 1.68 2.61
CA TYR A 237 -8.80 1.02 1.35
C TYR A 237 -10.27 0.62 1.29
N PHE A 238 -10.83 0.65 0.08
CA PHE A 238 -12.22 0.23 -0.18
C PHE A 238 -12.25 -0.88 -1.21
N ASP A 239 -13.26 -1.74 -1.10
CA ASP A 239 -13.62 -2.63 -2.19
C ASP A 239 -14.32 -1.86 -3.33
N PRO A 240 -14.33 -2.40 -4.56
CA PRO A 240 -15.02 -1.79 -5.68
C PRO A 240 -16.48 -1.47 -5.35
N PRO A 241 -17.05 -0.40 -5.92
CA PRO A 241 -18.42 -0.01 -5.64
C PRO A 241 -19.38 -1.15 -6.01
N HIS A 242 -20.36 -1.36 -5.13
CA HIS A 242 -21.51 -2.20 -5.43
C HIS A 242 -22.61 -1.33 -6.05
N PRO A 243 -23.37 -1.82 -7.06
CA PRO A 243 -24.50 -1.08 -7.60
C PRO A 243 -25.48 -0.68 -6.49
N VAL A 244 -25.96 0.56 -6.55
CA VAL A 244 -26.92 1.11 -5.58
C VAL A 244 -28.14 0.17 -5.45
N GLY A 245 -28.37 -0.38 -4.26
CA GLY A 245 -29.52 -1.24 -3.95
C GLY A 245 -29.24 -2.73 -3.80
N GLN A 246 -28.02 -3.22 -4.07
CA GLN A 246 -27.61 -4.56 -3.69
C GLN A 246 -26.81 -4.53 -2.39
N LYS A 247 -27.23 -5.34 -1.40
CA LYS A 247 -26.41 -5.61 -0.21
C LYS A 247 -25.11 -6.23 -0.71
N GLY A 248 -23.99 -5.52 -0.56
CA GLY A 248 -22.68 -6.09 -0.83
C GLY A 248 -22.52 -7.39 -0.05
N THR A 249 -22.15 -8.47 -0.74
CA THR A 249 -21.65 -9.67 -0.10
C THR A 249 -20.48 -9.25 0.79
N PRO A 250 -20.35 -9.74 2.04
CA PRO A 250 -19.17 -9.47 2.85
C PRO A 250 -17.94 -9.76 1.99
N PRO A 251 -16.99 -8.84 1.88
CA PRO A 251 -15.77 -9.12 1.15
C PRO A 251 -15.15 -10.36 1.77
N GLY A 252 -14.97 -11.42 0.98
CA GLY A 252 -14.01 -12.46 1.33
C GLY A 252 -12.69 -11.74 1.51
N ALA A 253 -12.16 -11.75 2.73
CA ALA A 253 -11.00 -10.98 3.14
C ALA A 253 -9.98 -10.89 2.01
N ARG A 254 -9.88 -9.74 1.35
CA ARG A 254 -8.73 -9.45 0.51
C ARG A 254 -7.56 -9.47 1.47
N LYS A 255 -6.75 -10.53 1.40
CA LYS A 255 -5.47 -10.59 2.11
C LYS A 255 -4.73 -9.32 1.74
N ALA A 256 -4.57 -8.43 2.72
CA ALA A 256 -3.65 -7.33 2.61
C ALA A 256 -2.33 -7.92 2.10
N LYS A 257 -1.88 -7.50 0.92
CA LYS A 257 -0.47 -7.61 0.55
C LYS A 257 0.24 -6.52 1.35
N GLY A 258 0.44 -6.82 2.62
CA GLY A 258 1.03 -5.94 3.61
C GLY A 258 1.21 -6.79 4.86
N THR A 259 2.47 -6.90 5.27
CA THR A 259 2.95 -7.54 6.50
C THR A 259 1.95 -7.39 7.64
N ASP A 260 1.41 -8.52 8.05
CA ASP A 260 0.45 -8.71 9.15
C ASP A 260 1.08 -8.23 10.48
N PRO A 261 0.67 -7.08 11.06
CA PRO A 261 1.04 -6.71 12.41
C PRO A 261 -0.10 -7.14 13.33
N ALA A 262 0.14 -8.17 14.12
CA ALA A 262 -0.83 -8.86 14.97
C ALA A 262 -1.79 -9.79 14.20
N GLY A 263 -1.20 -10.86 13.66
CA GLY A 263 -1.81 -12.17 13.78
C GLY A 263 -2.22 -12.40 15.24
N ARG A 264 -3.49 -12.12 15.56
CA ARG A 264 -4.20 -12.87 16.58
C ARG A 264 -4.11 -14.30 16.08
N MET A 265 -3.09 -15.02 16.56
CA MET A 265 -2.98 -16.45 16.35
C MET A 265 -4.34 -17.00 16.77
N GLU A 266 -5.16 -17.38 15.78
CA GLU A 266 -5.95 -18.59 15.94
C GLU A 266 -4.95 -19.58 16.53
N ARG A 267 -5.18 -19.95 17.79
CA ARG A 267 -4.42 -21.01 18.42
C ARG A 267 -4.66 -22.22 17.54
N LYS A 268 -3.71 -22.47 16.62
CA LYS A 268 -3.50 -23.78 16.05
C LYS A 268 -3.54 -24.71 17.27
N PRO A 269 -4.32 -25.80 17.26
CA PRO A 269 -4.38 -26.71 18.41
C PRO A 269 -2.94 -26.98 18.85
N PRO A 270 -2.65 -26.97 20.16
CA PRO A 270 -1.27 -27.06 20.64
C PRO A 270 -0.60 -28.20 19.88
N ALA A 271 0.45 -27.87 19.13
CA ALA A 271 1.21 -28.88 18.41
C ALA A 271 1.56 -29.94 19.43
N THR A 272 1.22 -31.19 19.14
CA THR A 272 1.57 -32.28 20.06
C THR A 272 3.08 -32.21 20.31
N PRO A 273 3.59 -32.60 21.49
CA PRO A 273 5.04 -32.61 21.72
C PRO A 273 5.82 -33.36 20.62
N ALA A 274 5.19 -34.36 19.99
CA ALA A 274 5.60 -35.05 18.76
C ALA A 274 5.82 -34.12 17.55
N GLU A 275 4.87 -33.25 17.24
CA GLU A 275 4.94 -32.33 16.10
C GLU A 275 5.97 -31.22 16.33
N GLU A 276 6.02 -30.69 17.56
CA GLU A 276 6.98 -29.65 17.93
C GLU A 276 8.42 -30.18 17.87
N ALA A 277 8.66 -31.37 18.41
CA ALA A 277 9.97 -32.03 18.32
C ALA A 277 10.37 -32.36 16.88
N ARG A 278 9.43 -32.76 16.00
CA ARG A 278 9.71 -32.98 14.56
C ARG A 278 10.06 -31.68 13.83
N ALA A 279 9.45 -30.57 14.21
CA ALA A 279 9.81 -29.26 13.66
C ALA A 279 11.20 -28.80 14.14
N ILE A 280 11.55 -29.09 15.40
CA ILE A 280 12.86 -28.78 15.96
C ILE A 280 13.94 -29.68 15.35
N LEU A 281 13.66 -30.97 15.18
CA LEU A 281 14.63 -31.96 14.71
C LEU A 281 14.13 -32.72 13.45
N PRO A 282 13.91 -32.02 12.31
CA PRO A 282 13.53 -32.67 11.05
C PRO A 282 14.65 -33.61 10.58
N PRO A 283 14.37 -34.62 9.74
CA PRO A 283 15.41 -35.50 9.17
C PRO A 283 16.32 -34.75 8.19
N GLY A 284 17.60 -35.16 8.09
CA GLY A 284 18.54 -34.64 7.09
C GLY A 284 19.33 -33.38 7.49
N LEU A 285 19.33 -32.98 8.76
CA LEU A 285 20.13 -31.85 9.25
C LEU A 285 21.64 -32.12 9.14
N ALA A 286 22.38 -31.06 8.80
CA ALA A 286 23.84 -31.08 8.83
C ALA A 286 24.36 -31.30 10.28
N PRO A 287 25.52 -31.97 10.49
CA PRO A 287 26.01 -32.28 11.84
C PRO A 287 26.26 -31.07 12.75
N SER A 288 26.65 -29.93 12.19
CA SER A 288 26.85 -28.67 12.94
C SER A 288 25.54 -28.09 13.45
N GLU A 289 24.51 -28.09 12.60
CA GLU A 289 23.16 -27.63 12.92
C GLU A 289 22.50 -28.55 13.95
N LEU A 290 22.63 -29.86 13.76
CA LEU A 290 22.15 -30.88 14.69
C LEU A 290 22.72 -30.67 16.10
N ALA A 291 24.03 -30.39 16.19
CA ALA A 291 24.69 -30.09 17.46
C ALA A 291 24.14 -28.85 18.16
N GLN A 292 23.89 -27.76 17.43
CA GLN A 292 23.34 -26.52 17.98
C GLN A 292 21.90 -26.71 18.48
N ARG A 293 21.08 -27.47 17.75
CA ARG A 293 19.69 -27.74 18.15
C ARG A 293 19.59 -28.59 19.41
N ILE A 294 20.49 -29.57 19.57
CA ILE A 294 20.57 -30.36 20.81
C ILE A 294 21.06 -29.50 21.99
N ASP A 295 21.97 -28.53 21.77
CA ASP A 295 22.42 -27.63 22.85
C ASP A 295 21.31 -26.73 23.39
N ARG A 296 20.37 -26.32 22.52
CA ARG A 296 19.20 -25.50 22.88
C ARG A 296 18.00 -26.33 23.36
N ALA A 297 18.04 -27.65 23.24
CA ALA A 297 16.94 -28.52 23.64
C ALA A 297 16.49 -28.37 25.11
N PRO A 298 17.36 -28.04 26.09
CA PRO A 298 16.94 -27.76 27.47
C PRO A 298 16.01 -26.55 27.65
N GLU A 299 15.89 -25.66 26.64
CA GLU A 299 15.02 -24.47 26.69
C GLU A 299 13.53 -24.80 26.48
N TYR A 300 13.21 -26.02 26.01
CA TYR A 300 11.84 -26.46 25.70
C TYR A 300 11.15 -27.17 26.88
N PRO A 301 9.80 -27.29 26.90
CA PRO A 301 9.10 -28.07 27.92
C PRO A 301 9.53 -29.55 27.94
N GLU A 302 9.49 -30.19 29.12
CA GLU A 302 10.02 -31.55 29.32
C GLU A 302 9.42 -32.61 28.37
N ALA A 303 8.13 -32.50 28.06
CA ALA A 303 7.45 -33.39 27.12
C ALA A 303 8.04 -33.31 25.70
N VAL A 304 8.45 -32.11 25.28
CA VAL A 304 9.11 -31.88 23.98
C VAL A 304 10.57 -32.34 24.03
N GLN A 305 11.27 -32.13 25.16
CA GLN A 305 12.64 -32.62 25.36
C GLN A 305 12.75 -34.14 25.19
N ARG A 306 11.81 -34.91 25.78
CA ARG A 306 11.73 -36.38 25.65
C ARG A 306 11.60 -36.81 24.19
N GLU A 307 10.75 -36.10 23.46
CA GLU A 307 10.50 -36.44 22.06
C GLU A 307 11.65 -36.03 21.13
N ILE A 308 12.32 -34.91 21.39
CA ILE A 308 13.56 -34.52 20.70
C ILE A 308 14.63 -35.60 20.92
N ALA A 309 14.81 -36.07 22.15
CA ALA A 309 15.77 -37.13 22.48
C ALA A 309 15.42 -38.45 21.75
N ARG A 310 14.13 -38.80 21.68
CA ARG A 310 13.62 -39.95 20.91
C ARG A 310 13.92 -39.82 19.42
N LEU A 311 13.56 -38.70 18.80
CA LEU A 311 13.79 -38.44 17.37
C LEU A 311 15.29 -38.42 17.02
N PHE A 312 16.13 -37.91 17.90
CA PHE A 312 17.59 -37.93 17.72
C PHE A 312 18.12 -39.36 17.64
N ARG A 313 17.66 -40.28 18.51
CA ARG A 313 18.06 -41.70 18.43
C ARG A 313 17.56 -42.38 17.16
N VAL A 314 16.32 -42.10 16.75
CA VAL A 314 15.66 -42.76 15.61
C VAL A 314 16.23 -42.28 14.29
N HIS A 315 16.25 -40.96 14.06
CA HIS A 315 16.59 -40.38 12.75
C HIS A 315 18.10 -40.14 12.57
N TYR A 316 18.87 -40.06 13.66
CA TYR A 316 20.30 -39.71 13.63
C TYR A 316 21.20 -40.78 14.27
N SER A 317 20.82 -42.06 14.17
CA SER A 317 21.54 -43.19 14.75
C SER A 317 23.03 -43.26 14.38
N GLN A 318 23.41 -42.82 13.19
CA GLN A 318 24.82 -42.76 12.75
C GLN A 318 25.61 -41.65 13.47
N GLU A 319 24.98 -40.50 13.73
CA GLU A 319 25.60 -39.41 14.49
C GLU A 319 25.72 -39.76 15.98
N VAL A 320 24.73 -40.46 16.55
CA VAL A 320 24.82 -41.01 17.91
C VAL A 320 26.06 -41.91 18.06
N LYS A 321 26.32 -42.80 17.09
CA LYS A 321 27.52 -43.67 17.09
C LYS A 321 28.81 -42.85 17.01
N LYS A 322 28.84 -41.81 16.16
CA LYS A 322 30.01 -40.90 16.05
C LYS A 322 30.25 -40.11 17.33
N TRP A 323 29.20 -39.65 17.99
CA TRP A 323 29.29 -38.90 19.25
C TRP A 323 29.76 -39.80 20.39
N ARG A 324 29.29 -41.06 20.46
CA ARG A 324 29.79 -42.06 21.42
C ARG A 324 31.29 -42.33 21.25
N LYS A 325 31.80 -42.40 20.02
CA LYS A 325 33.25 -42.52 19.74
C LYS A 325 34.05 -41.28 20.14
N LYS A 326 33.40 -40.12 20.35
CA LYS A 326 34.01 -38.84 20.73
C LYS A 326 33.59 -38.41 22.15
N LYS A 327 33.17 -39.34 23.01
CA LYS A 327 32.66 -39.07 24.37
C LYS A 327 33.70 -38.42 25.29
N GLU A 328 34.99 -38.49 24.95
CA GLU A 328 36.07 -37.79 25.68
C GLU A 328 35.97 -36.25 25.57
N LYS A 329 35.24 -35.71 24.59
CA LYS A 329 35.04 -34.26 24.45
C LYS A 329 33.93 -33.79 25.43
N PRO A 330 34.18 -32.77 26.28
CA PRO A 330 33.23 -32.34 27.31
C PRO A 330 31.83 -31.99 26.78
N ASN A 331 31.77 -31.26 25.66
CA ASN A 331 30.49 -30.85 25.05
C ASN A 331 29.72 -32.04 24.46
N VAL A 332 30.42 -33.05 23.93
CA VAL A 332 29.79 -34.24 23.36
C VAL A 332 29.29 -35.16 24.49
N ALA A 333 30.06 -35.28 25.57
CA ALA A 333 29.64 -36.01 26.77
C ALA A 333 28.36 -35.41 27.39
N LYS A 334 28.31 -34.07 27.52
CA LYS A 334 27.15 -33.35 28.05
C LYS A 334 25.88 -33.59 27.21
N ARG A 335 25.99 -33.52 25.89
CA ARG A 335 24.87 -33.78 24.98
C ARG A 335 24.39 -35.23 25.05
N LEU A 336 25.31 -36.20 25.08
CA LEU A 336 24.95 -37.62 25.21
C LEU A 336 24.25 -37.91 26.54
N ALA A 337 24.74 -37.34 27.65
CA ALA A 337 24.11 -37.48 28.95
C ALA A 337 22.71 -36.86 28.99
N TRP A 338 22.50 -35.72 28.33
CA TRP A 338 21.17 -35.12 28.18
C TRP A 338 20.23 -36.01 27.36
N VAL A 339 20.69 -36.53 26.21
CA VAL A 339 19.90 -37.45 25.39
C VAL A 339 19.55 -38.72 26.18
N GLU A 340 20.49 -39.32 26.90
CA GLU A 340 20.26 -40.51 27.73
C GLU A 340 19.22 -40.25 28.82
N ARG A 341 19.35 -39.15 29.57
CA ARG A 341 18.39 -38.73 30.60
C ARG A 341 16.95 -38.63 30.10
N PHE A 342 16.73 -38.10 28.90
CA PHE A 342 15.39 -37.85 28.36
C PHE A 342 14.87 -38.97 27.44
N SER A 343 15.67 -40.00 27.17
CA SER A 343 15.25 -41.15 26.36
C SER A 343 14.67 -42.32 27.18
N GLU A 344 14.91 -42.38 28.49
CA GLU A 344 14.59 -43.56 29.33
C GLU A 344 13.17 -43.54 29.95
N GLY A 345 12.27 -42.68 29.46
CA GLY A 345 10.90 -42.55 29.97
C GLY A 345 9.81 -43.12 29.06
N GLY A 346 10.13 -44.02 28.11
CA GLY A 346 9.22 -44.40 27.02
C GLY A 346 9.15 -45.89 26.65
N GLU A 347 9.53 -46.80 27.57
CA GLU A 347 9.21 -48.23 27.46
C GLU A 347 8.26 -48.60 28.59
N HIS A 348 6.98 -48.23 28.46
CA HIS A 348 5.80 -48.86 29.07
C HIS A 348 4.57 -48.05 28.64
N ASP A 349 4.04 -48.38 27.48
CA ASP A 349 2.63 -48.74 27.31
C ASP A 349 2.34 -49.03 25.83
N ALA A 350 1.54 -50.07 25.64
CA ALA A 350 1.30 -50.85 24.44
C ALA A 350 0.56 -50.11 23.32
#